data_AF-A0A1G5WSS2-F1
#
_entry.id   AF-A0A1G5WSS2-F1
#
_cell.length_a   1.000
_cell.length_b   1.000
_cell.length_c   1.000
_cell.angle_alpha   90.00
_cell.angle_beta   90.00
_cell.angle_gamma   90.00
#
_symmetry.space_group_name_H-M   'P 1'
#
loop_
_entity.id
_entity.type
_entity.pdbx_description
1 polymer ?
#
loop_
_entity_poly.entity_id
_entity_poly.type
_entity_poly.pdbx_seq_one_letter_code
_entity_poly.pdbx_strand_id
1 'polypeptide(L)' 'MKNINDEIKLEQAVREMLQDPMTVREVKVMRDQGKSEEYIRHWLMEMAKLQG' A
#
# COMPACT_ATOMS: atom_id res chain seq x y z
N MET A 1 19.26 -5.99 -11.38
CA MET A 1 19.18 -6.25 -9.93
C MET A 1 18.00 -5.45 -9.41
N LYS A 2 17.03 -6.07 -8.72
CA LYS A 2 16.04 -5.30 -7.96
C LYS A 2 16.81 -4.48 -6.93
N ASN A 3 16.65 -3.17 -6.96
CA ASN A 3 17.42 -2.26 -6.14
C ASN A 3 16.84 -2.34 -4.72
N ILE A 4 17.58 -2.87 -3.76
CA ILE A 4 17.14 -3.00 -2.36
C ILE A 4 16.66 -1.65 -1.81
N ASN A 5 17.29 -0.57 -2.27
CA ASN A 5 16.88 0.79 -1.93
C ASN A 5 15.47 1.16 -2.40
N ASP A 6 15.00 0.63 -3.52
CA ASP A 6 13.66 0.91 -4.04
C ASP A 6 12.60 0.12 -3.25
N GLU A 7 12.91 -1.10 -2.81
CA GLU A 7 12.01 -1.87 -1.93
C GLU A 7 11.87 -1.21 -0.56
N ILE A 8 12.96 -0.70 0.02
CA ILE A 8 12.94 0.02 1.31
C ILE A 8 12.11 1.32 1.19
N LYS A 9 12.32 2.10 0.12
CA LYS A 9 11.54 3.31 -0.13
C LYS A 9 10.06 3.01 -0.33
N LEU A 10 9.74 1.94 -1.04
CA LEU A 10 8.37 1.51 -1.27
C LEU A 10 7.69 1.10 0.03
N GLU A 11 8.36 0.32 0.88
CA GLU A 11 7.84 -0.04 2.19
C GLU A 11 7.60 1.18 3.08
N GLN A 12 8.49 2.16 3.03
CA GLN A 12 8.32 3.41 3.78
C GLN A 12 7.14 4.23 3.27
N ALA A 13 6.98 4.38 1.95
CA ALA A 13 5.83 5.05 1.37
C ALA A 13 4.50 4.36 1.72
N VAL A 14 4.46 3.01 1.73
CA VAL A 14 3.29 2.26 2.20
C VAL A 14 3.00 2.55 3.68
N ARG A 15 4.03 2.62 4.53
CA ARG A 15 3.84 2.95 5.96
C ARG A 15 3.30 4.36 6.16
N GLU A 16 3.79 5.34 5.40
CA GLU A 16 3.31 6.72 5.43
C GLU A 16 1.86 6.80 4.95
N MET A 17 1.53 6.11 3.86
CA MET A 17 0.15 6.00 3.38
C MET A 17 -0.81 5.43 4.43
N LEU A 18 -0.39 4.43 5.21
CA LEU A 18 -1.20 3.84 6.27
C LEU A 18 -1.39 4.76 7.49
N GLN A 19 -0.66 5.88 7.58
CA GLN A 19 -0.94 6.94 8.54
C GLN A 19 -2.08 7.85 8.07
N ASP A 20 -2.39 7.87 6.77
CA ASP A 20 -3.50 8.64 6.23
C ASP A 20 -4.86 7.95 6.54
N PRO A 21 -5.79 8.63 7.24
CA PRO A 21 -7.09 8.08 7.59
C PRO A 21 -7.94 7.65 6.37
N MET A 22 -7.78 8.29 5.22
CA MET A 22 -8.45 7.94 3.97
C MET A 22 -7.95 6.58 3.45
N THR A 23 -6.64 6.35 3.43
CA THR A 23 -6.06 5.06 3.02
C THR A 23 -6.57 3.94 3.90
N VAL A 24 -6.59 4.14 5.22
CA VAL A 24 -7.11 3.14 6.17
C VAL A 24 -8.59 2.85 5.92
N ARG A 25 -9.37 3.87 5.59
CA ARG A 25 -10.78 3.71 5.24
C ARG A 25 -10.95 2.90 3.95
N GLU A 26 -10.15 3.15 2.92
CA GLU A 26 -10.19 2.37 1.67
C GLU A 26 -9.81 0.91 1.89
N VAL A 27 -8.75 0.64 2.67
CA VAL A 27 -8.36 -0.73 3.06
C VAL A 27 -9.50 -1.45 3.77
N LYS A 28 -10.20 -0.76 4.68
CA LYS A 28 -11.37 -1.32 5.36
C LYS A 28 -12.49 -1.63 4.37
N VAL A 29 -12.81 -0.72 3.45
CA VAL A 29 -13.84 -0.95 2.41
C VAL A 29 -13.48 -2.16 1.54
N MET A 30 -12.22 -2.30 1.13
CA MET A 30 -11.78 -3.47 0.36
C MET A 30 -11.92 -4.77 1.14
N ARG A 31 -11.60 -4.75 2.43
CA ARG A 31 -11.81 -5.91 3.32
C ARG A 31 -13.28 -6.26 3.45
N ASP A 32 -14.14 -5.26 3.64
CA ASP A 32 -15.59 -5.44 3.76
C ASP A 32 -16.21 -5.96 2.44
N GLN A 33 -15.59 -5.66 1.30
CA GLN A 33 -15.94 -6.22 -0.02
C GLN A 33 -15.41 -7.65 -0.26
N GLY A 34 -14.72 -8.24 0.71
CA GLY A 34 -14.16 -9.59 0.60
C GLY A 34 -12.91 -9.68 -0.29
N LYS A 35 -12.18 -8.57 -0.51
CA LYS A 35 -10.89 -8.62 -1.22
C LYS A 35 -9.86 -9.36 -0.37
N SER A 36 -8.99 -10.13 -1.04
CA SER A 36 -7.91 -10.85 -0.37
C SER A 36 -6.86 -9.88 0.18
N GLU A 37 -6.15 -10.31 1.23
CA GLU A 37 -5.03 -9.53 1.78
C GLU A 37 -3.92 -9.30 0.75
N GLU A 38 -3.69 -10.28 -0.13
CA GLU A 38 -2.76 -10.16 -1.26
C GLU A 38 -3.18 -9.03 -2.21
N TYR A 39 -4.47 -8.96 -2.56
CA TYR A 39 -4.99 -7.87 -3.40
C TYR A 39 -4.80 -6.50 -2.74
N ILE A 40 -5.14 -6.38 -1.47
CA ILE A 40 -5.00 -5.13 -0.70
C ILE A 40 -3.52 -4.72 -0.62
N ARG A 41 -2.62 -5.69 -0.40
CA ARG A 41 -1.17 -5.47 -0.37
C ARG A 41 -0.68 -4.97 -1.73
N HIS A 42 -1.11 -5.60 -2.83
CA HIS A 42 -0.76 -5.15 -4.18
C HIS A 42 -1.26 -3.74 -4.46
N TRP A 43 -2.49 -3.43 -4.09
CA TRP A 43 -3.03 -2.09 -4.23
C TRP A 43 -2.22 -1.04 -3.46
N LEU A 44 -1.87 -1.31 -2.19
CA LEU A 44 -1.02 -0.40 -1.39
C LEU A 44 0.35 -0.17 -2.06
N MET A 45 0.96 -1.23 -2.61
CA MET A 45 2.23 -1.11 -3.33
C MET A 45 2.09 -0.28 -4.61
N GLU A 46 1.01 -0.44 -5.37
CA GLU A 46 0.78 0.36 -6.58
C GLU A 46 0.54 1.84 -6.24
N MET A 47 -0.25 2.12 -5.20
CA MET A 47 -0.51 3.49 -4.78
C MET A 47 0.76 4.17 -4.26
N ALA A 48 1.61 3.44 -3.52
CA ALA A 48 2.89 3.95 -3.04
C ALA A 48 3.86 4.29 -4.18
N LYS A 49 3.82 3.54 -5.31
CA LYS A 49 4.59 3.87 -6.52
C LYS A 49 4.12 5.14 -7.22
N LEU A 50 2.87 5.54 -7.05
CA LEU A 50 2.31 6.75 -7.66
C LEU A 50 2.64 8.02 -6.86
N GLN A 51 3.05 7.87 -5.60
CA GLN A 51 3.44 8.99 -4.72
C GLN A 51 4.95 9.31 -4.75
N GLY A 52 5.78 8.43 -5.33
CA GLY A 52 7.23 8.61 -5.48
C GLY A 52 7.65 8.89 -6.91
#